data_AF-A0A5N5QBJ7-F1
#
_entry.id   AF-A0A5N5QBJ7-F1
#
_cell.length_a   1.000
_cell.length_b   1.000
_cell.length_c   1.000
_cell.angle_alpha   90.00
_cell.angle_beta   90.00
_cell.angle_gamma   90.00
#
_symmetry.space_group_name_H-M   'P 1'
#
loop_
_entity.id
_entity.type
_entity.pdbx_description
1 polymer ?
#
loop_
_entity_poly.entity_id
_entity_poly.type
_entity_poly.pdbx_seq_one_letter_code
_entity_poly.pdbx_strand_id
1 'polypeptide(L)'
;MKNGGAGLFTGGLSFTTNSVVVKISGKDLSDIIFVDLPGIISSTTDERNGNDINLVQKLIDTYMKKSTTINLVVITCETDYETQAAGRLARTYDPTGERTIDPAAGGEGVVQKMRTRQVELREELQKAAPVFLPSRIEGQEHTELPRPDFLPEDEAWLTKSELKNEHTVDDVAKTAQWSRTREWSGHYPFEAILIYMRKVIDLWRVPIESTFRESQFIFERKLMELIQSDEISRPIASELLDKCKKETEKALKDMLDQEWHPESAHEEHYLAYKDKFLDYYRSYFDSNGLKRLATALTTGTHSELTQAISVLQQFGLPALTPCDWQRIQPMKKTQVSVLRIMASGLTADKAKNTVDQSYVRAFGRDIEKVLCKKLGLSGNTSEDHFAELTRESDDMVALRRELNHKAEVLRAARIKLS
;
A
#
# COMPACT_ATOMS: atom_id res chain seq x y z
N MET A 1 43.20 -32.48 -30.85
CA MET A 1 42.26 -33.53 -31.28
C MET A 1 40.84 -33.09 -30.91
N LYS A 2 39.98 -32.93 -31.93
CA LYS A 2 38.49 -32.95 -31.94
C LYS A 2 37.75 -32.11 -30.89
N ASN A 3 37.22 -30.92 -31.20
CA ASN A 3 36.05 -30.66 -32.04
C ASN A 3 34.95 -31.73 -31.92
N GLY A 4 33.93 -31.42 -31.12
CA GLY A 4 32.61 -32.05 -31.14
C GLY A 4 31.56 -30.95 -31.08
N GLY A 5 31.15 -30.47 -32.26
CA GLY A 5 30.15 -29.41 -32.39
C GLY A 5 28.75 -29.92 -32.05
N ALA A 6 28.06 -29.18 -31.20
CA ALA A 6 26.61 -29.05 -31.27
C ALA A 6 26.32 -27.70 -31.93
N GLY A 7 26.16 -27.70 -33.25
CA GLY A 7 25.41 -26.62 -33.88
C GLY A 7 23.95 -26.81 -33.48
N LEU A 8 23.30 -25.76 -32.99
CA LEU A 8 21.84 -25.58 -33.06
C LEU A 8 21.46 -24.13 -32.68
N PHE A 9 21.00 -23.39 -33.70
CA PHE A 9 20.18 -22.17 -33.66
C PHE A 9 20.77 -20.82 -33.18
N THR A 10 21.65 -20.22 -33.98
CA THR A 10 21.86 -18.76 -34.01
C THR A 10 20.99 -18.15 -35.12
N GLY A 11 19.76 -17.72 -34.80
CA GLY A 11 18.91 -17.04 -35.78
C GLY A 11 17.40 -17.00 -35.50
N GLY A 12 16.96 -17.03 -34.25
CA GLY A 12 15.54 -16.85 -33.91
C GLY A 12 15.20 -15.37 -33.70
N LEU A 13 14.12 -14.88 -34.31
CA LEU A 13 13.45 -13.65 -33.87
C LEU A 13 13.02 -13.82 -32.40
N SER A 14 13.17 -12.79 -31.57
CA SER A 14 12.74 -12.85 -30.15
C SER A 14 11.21 -12.85 -30.04
N PHE A 15 10.53 -12.17 -30.96
CA PHE A 15 9.07 -12.15 -31.10
C PHE A 15 8.65 -12.43 -32.55
N THR A 16 7.45 -12.98 -32.74
CA THR A 16 6.88 -13.26 -34.06
C THR A 16 5.44 -12.77 -34.12
N THR A 17 4.98 -12.36 -35.31
CA THR A 17 3.55 -12.09 -35.56
C THR A 17 2.72 -13.36 -35.64
N ASN A 18 3.35 -14.53 -35.67
CA ASN A 18 2.65 -15.80 -35.65
C ASN A 18 1.96 -15.96 -34.29
N SER A 19 0.64 -16.01 -34.30
CA SER A 19 -0.16 -16.31 -33.12
C SER A 19 -0.19 -17.82 -32.86
N VAL A 20 0.08 -18.24 -31.63
CA VAL A 20 -0.30 -19.58 -31.17
C VAL A 20 -1.78 -19.52 -30.83
N VAL A 21 -2.61 -20.10 -31.70
CA VAL A 21 -4.06 -20.13 -31.49
C VAL A 21 -4.41 -21.43 -30.80
N VAL A 22 -4.65 -21.35 -29.50
CA VAL A 22 -5.27 -22.44 -28.75
C VAL A 22 -6.77 -22.30 -28.96
N LYS A 23 -7.30 -23.00 -29.97
CA LYS A 23 -8.75 -23.03 -30.21
C LYS A 23 -9.38 -24.01 -29.23
N ILE A 24 -9.85 -23.45 -28.12
CA ILE A 24 -10.68 -24.18 -27.18
C ILE A 24 -12.09 -24.01 -27.71
N SER A 25 -12.59 -25.04 -28.38
CA SER A 25 -13.96 -25.07 -28.89
C SER A 25 -14.77 -25.93 -27.96
N GLY A 26 -15.74 -25.30 -27.33
CA GLY A 26 -16.60 -25.92 -26.37
C GLY A 26 -17.90 -25.19 -26.46
N LYS A 27 -18.97 -25.93 -26.53
CA LYS A 27 -20.31 -25.38 -26.45
C LYS A 27 -20.53 -24.82 -25.03
N ASP A 28 -19.57 -24.35 -24.21
CA ASP A 28 -19.81 -23.43 -23.06
C ASP A 28 -19.01 -22.13 -23.08
N LEU A 29 -18.18 -22.00 -24.10
CA LEU A 29 -17.42 -20.81 -24.27
C LEU A 29 -18.38 -19.82 -24.90
N SER A 30 -18.72 -18.78 -24.14
CA SER A 30 -19.00 -17.50 -24.77
C SER A 30 -17.92 -17.26 -25.83
N ASP A 31 -18.27 -16.76 -27.01
CA ASP A 31 -17.31 -16.43 -28.07
C ASP A 31 -16.39 -15.28 -27.60
N ILE A 32 -15.52 -15.59 -26.65
CA ILE A 32 -14.60 -14.70 -25.96
C ILE A 32 -13.22 -15.19 -26.31
N ILE A 33 -12.48 -14.31 -26.97
CA ILE A 33 -11.13 -14.55 -27.40
C ILE A 33 -10.24 -13.83 -26.40
N PHE A 34 -9.59 -14.59 -25.52
CA PHE A 34 -8.48 -14.05 -24.74
C PHE A 34 -7.24 -13.98 -25.62
N VAL A 35 -6.62 -12.81 -25.60
CA VAL A 35 -5.40 -12.55 -26.37
C VAL A 35 -4.37 -12.06 -25.37
N ASP A 36 -3.45 -12.94 -24.99
CA ASP A 36 -2.26 -12.55 -24.27
C ASP A 36 -1.28 -11.91 -25.26
N LEU A 37 -0.87 -10.68 -24.95
CA LEU A 37 0.01 -9.88 -25.80
C LEU A 37 1.38 -9.74 -25.12
N PRO A 38 2.48 -9.76 -25.88
CA PRO A 38 3.80 -9.50 -25.32
C PRO A 38 3.83 -8.18 -24.53
N GLY A 39 4.53 -8.17 -23.40
CA GLY A 39 4.71 -6.97 -22.58
C GLY A 39 5.35 -5.83 -23.37
N ILE A 40 4.93 -4.59 -23.10
CA ILE A 40 5.41 -3.42 -23.83
C ILE A 40 6.90 -3.18 -23.54
N ILE A 41 7.68 -3.05 -24.61
CA ILE A 41 9.12 -2.76 -24.55
C ILE A 41 9.32 -1.28 -24.84
N SER A 42 9.79 -0.51 -23.86
CA SER A 42 9.92 0.95 -23.94
C SER A 42 11.30 1.44 -24.38
N SER A 43 12.35 0.62 -24.21
CA SER A 43 13.70 0.93 -24.70
C SER A 43 14.52 -0.35 -24.85
N THR A 44 15.48 -0.32 -25.78
CA THR A 44 16.47 -1.39 -25.95
C THR A 44 17.83 -0.76 -26.27
N THR A 45 18.90 -1.37 -25.77
CA THR A 45 20.29 -0.96 -26.04
C THR A 45 20.82 -1.43 -27.39
N ASP A 46 20.13 -2.34 -28.08
CA ASP A 46 20.57 -2.94 -29.34
C ASP A 46 19.62 -2.60 -30.50
N GLU A 47 20.16 -2.08 -31.60
CA GLU A 47 19.38 -1.73 -32.81
C GLU A 47 18.59 -2.93 -33.40
N ARG A 48 19.03 -4.17 -33.12
CA ARG A 48 18.34 -5.40 -33.54
C ARG A 48 16.99 -5.62 -32.85
N ASN A 49 16.82 -5.13 -31.62
CA ASN A 49 15.56 -5.24 -30.88
C ASN A 49 14.62 -4.05 -31.14
N GLY A 50 15.04 -3.03 -31.90
CA GLY A 50 14.16 -1.94 -32.35
C GLY A 50 13.02 -2.44 -33.25
N ASN A 51 13.27 -3.49 -34.04
CA ASN A 51 12.24 -4.19 -34.80
C ASN A 51 11.22 -4.90 -33.89
N ASP A 52 11.66 -5.39 -32.72
CA ASP A 52 10.78 -6.06 -31.77
C ASP A 52 9.81 -5.08 -31.10
N ILE A 53 10.26 -3.86 -30.76
CA ILE A 53 9.37 -2.79 -30.27
C ILE A 53 8.26 -2.52 -31.29
N ASN A 54 8.62 -2.31 -32.56
CA ASN A 54 7.66 -2.05 -33.63
C ASN A 54 6.69 -3.22 -33.86
N LEU A 55 7.19 -4.46 -33.75
CA LEU A 55 6.39 -5.66 -33.90
C LEU A 55 5.35 -5.80 -32.78
N VAL A 56 5.78 -5.66 -31.51
CA VAL A 56 4.91 -5.72 -30.33
C VAL A 56 3.87 -4.60 -30.39
N GLN A 57 4.28 -3.38 -30.75
CA GLN A 57 3.37 -2.25 -30.90
C GLN A 57 2.30 -2.52 -31.97
N LYS A 58 2.70 -3.07 -33.12
CA LYS A 58 1.77 -3.41 -34.20
C LYS A 58 0.79 -4.52 -33.82
N LEU A 59 1.23 -5.50 -33.01
CA LEU A 59 0.35 -6.54 -32.45
C LEU A 59 -0.69 -5.91 -31.53
N ILE A 60 -0.27 -5.10 -30.56
CA ILE A 60 -1.18 -4.41 -29.63
C ILE A 60 -2.22 -3.57 -30.39
N ASP A 61 -1.76 -2.75 -31.35
CA ASP A 61 -2.62 -1.93 -32.21
C ASP A 61 -3.69 -2.76 -32.94
N THR A 62 -3.35 -3.97 -33.38
CA THR A 62 -4.25 -4.83 -34.16
C THR A 62 -5.44 -5.33 -33.34
N TYR A 63 -5.23 -5.57 -32.04
CA TYR A 63 -6.28 -6.04 -31.14
C TYR A 63 -7.04 -4.89 -30.47
N MET A 64 -6.35 -3.88 -29.93
CA MET A 64 -7.00 -2.79 -29.19
C MET A 64 -7.88 -1.87 -30.06
N LYS A 65 -7.59 -1.76 -31.37
CA LYS A 65 -8.42 -0.98 -32.32
C LYS A 65 -9.84 -1.52 -32.50
N LYS A 66 -10.08 -2.81 -32.22
CA LYS A 66 -11.39 -3.43 -32.43
C LYS A 66 -12.36 -2.99 -31.33
N SER A 67 -13.48 -2.38 -31.68
CA SER A 67 -14.45 -1.80 -30.71
C SER A 67 -15.10 -2.83 -29.78
N THR A 68 -15.12 -4.11 -30.15
CA THR A 68 -15.67 -5.22 -29.36
C THR A 68 -14.69 -5.82 -28.35
N THR A 69 -13.43 -5.38 -28.35
CA THR A 69 -12.41 -5.89 -27.44
C THR A 69 -12.47 -5.18 -26.10
N ILE A 70 -12.58 -5.97 -25.02
CA ILE A 70 -12.36 -5.53 -23.64
C ILE A 70 -10.86 -5.56 -23.37
N ASN A 71 -10.28 -4.42 -22.97
CA ASN A 71 -8.87 -4.30 -22.68
C ASN A 71 -8.62 -4.49 -21.19
N LEU A 72 -7.83 -5.51 -20.81
CA LEU A 72 -7.33 -5.65 -19.45
C LEU A 72 -5.91 -5.09 -19.41
N VAL A 73 -5.73 -3.90 -18.83
CA VAL A 73 -4.44 -3.21 -18.83
C VAL A 73 -3.81 -3.38 -17.46
N VAL A 74 -2.71 -4.14 -17.42
CA VAL A 74 -1.95 -4.34 -16.18
C VAL A 74 -0.94 -3.19 -16.06
N ILE A 75 -1.21 -2.27 -15.14
CA ILE A 75 -0.26 -1.21 -14.78
C ILE A 75 0.22 -1.34 -13.35
N THR A 76 1.38 -0.75 -13.07
CA THR A 76 1.93 -0.67 -11.72
C THR A 76 1.27 0.48 -10.97
N CYS A 77 1.03 0.35 -9.66
CA CYS A 77 0.58 1.49 -8.85
C CYS A 77 1.73 2.46 -8.49
N GLU A 78 2.98 2.16 -8.85
CA GLU A 78 4.18 2.91 -8.44
C GLU A 78 4.33 4.25 -9.16
N THR A 79 4.00 4.29 -10.45
CA THR A 79 4.21 5.47 -11.31
C THR A 79 2.90 5.98 -11.88
N ASP A 80 2.85 7.27 -12.23
CA ASP A 80 1.66 7.87 -12.81
C ASP A 80 1.17 7.09 -14.03
N TYR A 81 -0.14 6.87 -14.12
CA TYR A 81 -0.79 6.24 -15.26
C TYR A 81 -0.28 6.78 -16.60
N GLU A 82 -0.13 8.11 -16.69
CA GLU A 82 0.27 8.81 -17.92
C GLU A 82 1.71 8.51 -18.34
N THR A 83 2.55 8.14 -17.38
CA THR A 83 3.96 7.82 -17.63
C THR A 83 4.16 6.37 -18.07
N GLN A 84 3.19 5.48 -17.83
CA GLN A 84 3.27 4.08 -18.21
C GLN A 84 2.79 3.85 -19.66
N ALA A 85 3.56 3.07 -20.41
CA ALA A 85 3.30 2.85 -21.84
C ALA A 85 1.94 2.16 -22.11
N ALA A 86 1.55 1.23 -21.24
CA ALA A 86 0.26 0.53 -21.33
C ALA A 86 -0.93 1.48 -21.14
N GLY A 87 -0.84 2.41 -20.18
CA GLY A 87 -1.86 3.43 -19.95
C GLY A 87 -2.03 4.40 -21.12
N ARG A 88 -0.92 4.85 -21.74
CA ARG A 88 -1.00 5.69 -22.96
C ARG A 88 -1.68 4.98 -24.12
N LEU A 89 -1.42 3.68 -24.30
CA LEU A 89 -2.04 2.89 -25.36
C LEU A 89 -3.52 2.64 -25.11
N ALA A 90 -3.90 2.36 -23.86
CA ALA A 90 -5.29 2.25 -23.45
C ALA A 90 -6.10 3.50 -23.80
N ARG A 91 -5.63 4.70 -23.46
CA ARG A 91 -6.30 5.96 -23.84
C ARG A 91 -6.37 6.19 -25.34
N THR A 92 -5.33 5.78 -26.07
CA THR A 92 -5.31 5.98 -27.53
C THR A 92 -6.45 5.21 -28.21
N TYR A 93 -6.79 4.03 -27.68
CA TYR A 93 -7.80 3.15 -28.27
C TYR A 93 -9.16 3.17 -27.55
N ASP A 94 -9.21 3.60 -26.29
CA ASP A 94 -10.42 3.71 -25.49
C ASP A 94 -10.38 5.02 -24.65
N PRO A 95 -10.59 6.20 -25.27
CA PRO A 95 -10.50 7.47 -24.57
C PRO A 95 -11.60 7.68 -23.51
N THR A 96 -12.79 7.10 -23.72
CA THR A 96 -13.95 7.21 -22.81
C THR A 96 -13.90 6.18 -21.70
N GLY A 97 -13.23 5.06 -21.94
CA GLY A 97 -12.94 4.09 -20.92
C GLY A 97 -14.05 3.09 -20.64
N GLU A 98 -14.90 2.89 -21.64
CA GLU A 98 -16.08 2.04 -21.58
C GLU A 98 -15.72 0.55 -21.61
N ARG A 99 -14.58 0.21 -22.18
CA ARG A 99 -14.20 -1.18 -22.51
C ARG A 99 -12.84 -1.58 -21.97
N THR A 100 -12.24 -0.78 -21.11
CA THR A 100 -10.96 -1.10 -20.49
C THR A 100 -11.13 -1.23 -18.99
N ILE A 101 -10.52 -2.26 -18.41
CA ILE A 101 -10.20 -2.27 -16.99
C ILE A 101 -8.93 -1.44 -16.88
N ASP A 102 -9.13 -0.18 -16.51
CA ASP A 102 -8.16 0.93 -16.38
C ASP A 102 -7.88 1.91 -17.57
N PRO A 103 -8.90 2.66 -18.05
CA PRO A 103 -8.76 3.72 -19.06
C PRO A 103 -9.09 5.14 -18.58
N ALA A 104 -9.70 5.33 -17.41
CA ALA A 104 -10.11 6.67 -17.02
C ALA A 104 -8.90 7.48 -16.58
N ALA A 105 -8.53 8.42 -17.46
CA ALA A 105 -7.68 9.55 -17.16
C ALA A 105 -8.18 10.32 -15.92
N GLY A 106 -7.28 10.69 -15.02
CA GLY A 106 -7.63 11.56 -13.89
C GLY A 106 -8.40 10.84 -12.78
N GLY A 107 -9.13 11.62 -11.96
CA GLY A 107 -9.70 11.15 -10.69
C GLY A 107 -10.71 9.99 -10.77
N GLU A 108 -11.18 9.61 -11.97
CA GLU A 108 -12.15 8.54 -12.15
C GLU A 108 -11.55 7.14 -12.38
N GLY A 109 -10.26 7.05 -12.71
CA GLY A 109 -9.52 5.79 -12.93
C GLY A 109 -9.48 4.88 -11.71
N VAL A 110 -9.55 3.56 -11.91
CA VAL A 110 -9.49 2.57 -10.82
C VAL A 110 -8.16 2.68 -10.09
N VAL A 111 -7.05 2.69 -10.84
CA VAL A 111 -5.71 2.78 -10.26
C VAL A 111 -5.48 4.15 -9.62
N GLN A 112 -5.98 5.23 -10.22
CA GLN A 112 -5.84 6.57 -9.64
C GLN A 112 -6.64 6.71 -8.34
N LYS A 113 -7.88 6.20 -8.27
CA LYS A 113 -8.68 6.16 -7.04
C LYS A 113 -8.00 5.34 -5.96
N MET A 114 -7.49 4.15 -6.30
CA MET A 114 -6.71 3.32 -5.38
C MET A 114 -5.45 4.05 -4.88
N ARG A 115 -4.74 4.75 -5.78
CA ARG A 115 -3.57 5.54 -5.42
C ARG A 115 -3.91 6.69 -4.47
N THR A 116 -5.00 7.42 -4.70
CA THR A 116 -5.44 8.48 -3.78
C THR A 116 -5.64 7.91 -2.37
N ARG A 117 -6.29 6.74 -2.26
CA ARG A 117 -6.45 6.04 -0.97
C ARG A 117 -5.12 5.61 -0.34
N GLN A 118 -4.13 5.26 -1.15
CA GLN A 118 -2.79 4.91 -0.67
C GLN A 118 -2.00 6.13 -0.17
N VAL A 119 -2.18 7.29 -0.79
CA VAL A 119 -1.59 8.55 -0.30
C VAL A 119 -2.23 8.94 1.04
N GLU A 120 -3.56 8.88 1.13
CA GLU A 120 -4.30 9.10 2.38
C GLU A 120 -3.85 8.12 3.48
N LEU A 121 -3.60 6.85 3.14
CA LEU A 121 -3.09 5.86 4.08
C LEU A 121 -1.79 6.33 4.74
N ARG A 122 -0.85 6.92 3.99
CA ARG A 122 0.41 7.40 4.55
C ARG A 122 0.19 8.45 5.63
N GLU A 123 -0.72 9.38 5.41
CA GLU A 123 -1.11 10.39 6.40
C GLU A 123 -1.78 9.75 7.62
N GLU A 124 -2.69 8.79 7.41
CA GLU A 124 -3.34 8.06 8.50
C GLU A 124 -2.35 7.25 9.35
N LEU A 125 -1.35 6.60 8.74
CA LEU A 125 -0.32 5.88 9.49
C LEU A 125 0.56 6.82 10.33
N GLN A 126 0.76 8.07 9.90
CA GLN A 126 1.50 9.07 10.69
C GLN A 126 0.73 9.51 11.94
N LYS A 127 -0.61 9.49 11.92
CA LYS A 127 -1.44 9.83 13.10
C LYS A 127 -1.30 8.84 14.24
N ALA A 128 -1.00 7.58 13.94
CA ALA A 128 -0.80 6.51 14.92
C ALA A 128 0.44 6.68 15.79
N ALA A 129 1.28 7.62 15.43
CA ALA A 129 2.63 7.62 15.88
C ALA A 129 2.66 8.24 17.33
N PRO A 130 3.59 7.85 18.23
CA PRO A 130 3.52 8.22 19.66
C PRO A 130 3.96 9.65 19.95
N VAL A 131 3.19 10.38 20.76
CA VAL A 131 3.56 11.72 21.22
C VAL A 131 4.06 11.65 22.67
N PHE A 132 5.29 12.08 22.90
CA PHE A 132 5.91 12.06 24.23
C PHE A 132 5.84 13.43 24.88
N LEU A 133 5.22 13.48 26.07
CA LEU A 133 4.92 14.72 26.79
C LEU A 133 5.71 14.80 28.12
N PRO A 134 6.09 16.01 28.58
CA PRO A 134 6.82 16.20 29.83
C PRO A 134 6.09 15.70 31.09
N SER A 135 4.83 16.08 31.29
CA SER A 135 4.03 15.73 32.47
C SER A 135 2.53 15.85 32.19
N ARG A 136 1.70 15.14 32.94
CA ARG A 136 0.24 15.34 32.96
C ARG A 136 -0.11 16.27 34.13
N ILE A 137 -0.43 17.53 33.84
CA ILE A 137 -0.98 18.43 34.86
C ILE A 137 -2.50 18.39 34.73
N GLU A 138 -3.18 17.80 35.71
CA GLU A 138 -4.66 17.80 35.74
C GLU A 138 -5.16 19.26 35.82
N GLY A 139 -5.99 19.66 34.85
CA GLY A 139 -6.63 20.98 34.82
C GLY A 139 -5.85 22.11 34.11
N GLN A 140 -4.67 21.85 33.55
CA GLN A 140 -3.99 22.79 32.63
C GLN A 140 -4.00 22.27 31.19
N GLU A 141 -4.19 23.18 30.23
CA GLU A 141 -3.92 22.89 28.82
C GLU A 141 -2.47 22.42 28.65
N HIS A 142 -2.28 21.40 27.82
CA HIS A 142 -0.97 20.79 27.56
C HIS A 142 0.05 21.86 27.18
N THR A 143 1.22 21.88 27.85
CA THR A 143 2.33 22.73 27.41
C THR A 143 2.83 22.21 26.06
N GLU A 144 2.52 22.94 25.00
CA GLU A 144 3.01 22.61 23.66
C GLU A 144 4.54 22.76 23.62
N LEU A 145 5.20 21.68 23.21
CA LEU A 145 6.64 21.68 23.03
C LEU A 145 7.01 22.48 21.77
N PRO A 146 8.01 23.38 21.83
CA PRO A 146 8.43 24.14 20.65
C PRO A 146 9.02 23.19 19.60
N ARG A 147 8.73 23.40 18.32
CA ARG A 147 9.28 22.56 17.24
C ARG A 147 10.83 22.58 17.27
N PRO A 148 11.52 21.42 17.29
CA PRO A 148 12.97 21.39 17.21
C PRO A 148 13.52 21.92 15.86
N ASP A 149 14.59 22.71 15.89
CA ASP A 149 15.17 23.33 14.68
C ASP A 149 15.84 22.33 13.72
N PHE A 150 16.23 21.15 14.23
CA PHE A 150 16.91 20.13 13.43
C PHE A 150 15.94 19.25 12.62
N LEU A 151 14.63 19.40 12.84
CA LEU A 151 13.58 18.67 12.13
C LEU A 151 13.45 19.20 10.70
N PRO A 152 13.51 18.33 9.67
CA PRO A 152 13.26 18.71 8.29
C PRO A 152 11.91 19.42 8.11
N GLU A 153 11.80 20.35 7.17
CA GLU A 153 10.56 21.12 6.95
C GLU A 153 9.36 20.23 6.57
N ASP A 154 9.63 19.13 5.88
CA ASP A 154 8.64 18.12 5.45
C ASP A 154 8.24 17.14 6.57
N GLU A 155 8.91 17.19 7.72
CA GLU A 155 8.60 16.35 8.87
C GLU A 155 7.59 17.02 9.82
N ALA A 156 6.49 16.32 10.15
CA ALA A 156 5.48 16.81 11.06
C ALA A 156 5.95 16.76 12.53
N TRP A 157 5.82 17.89 13.24
CA TRP A 157 6.03 17.96 14.69
C TRP A 157 4.69 17.81 15.41
N LEU A 158 4.45 16.64 15.99
CA LEU A 158 3.18 16.31 16.65
C LEU A 158 3.26 16.65 18.14
N THR A 159 2.59 17.72 18.55
CA THR A 159 2.42 18.12 19.97
C THR A 159 1.23 17.43 20.64
N LYS A 160 0.33 16.86 19.85
CA LYS A 160 -0.87 16.15 20.28
C LYS A 160 -1.10 14.93 19.39
N SER A 161 -1.63 13.85 19.96
CA SER A 161 -1.98 12.66 19.19
C SER A 161 -3.46 12.65 18.85
N GLU A 162 -3.78 12.50 17.56
CA GLU A 162 -5.16 12.29 17.10
C GLU A 162 -5.72 10.94 17.57
N LEU A 163 -4.87 9.92 17.69
CA LEU A 163 -5.26 8.57 18.11
C LEU A 163 -5.05 8.31 19.61
N LYS A 164 -4.91 9.38 20.42
CA LYS A 164 -4.65 9.28 21.87
C LYS A 164 -3.42 8.41 22.19
N ASN A 165 -2.42 8.42 21.32
CA ASN A 165 -1.14 7.75 21.53
C ASN A 165 -0.13 8.70 22.21
N GLU A 166 -0.58 9.35 23.29
CA GLU A 166 0.22 10.24 24.11
C GLU A 166 0.78 9.49 25.32
N HIS A 167 2.03 9.78 25.67
CA HIS A 167 2.72 9.17 26.79
C HIS A 167 3.54 10.22 27.52
N THR A 168 3.37 10.31 28.84
CA THR A 168 4.19 11.20 29.65
C THR A 168 5.53 10.57 30.01
N VAL A 169 6.49 11.39 30.47
CA VAL A 169 7.76 10.89 31.02
C VAL A 169 7.51 9.88 32.14
N ASP A 170 6.51 10.11 32.99
CA ASP A 170 6.15 9.18 34.07
C ASP A 170 5.58 7.86 33.54
N ASP A 171 4.75 7.90 32.49
CA ASP A 171 4.23 6.69 31.83
C ASP A 171 5.37 5.86 31.23
N VAL A 172 6.35 6.53 30.60
CA VAL A 172 7.53 5.89 30.01
C VAL A 172 8.46 5.34 31.08
N ALA A 173 8.66 6.05 32.18
CA ALA A 173 9.46 5.58 33.32
C ALA A 173 8.82 4.37 34.00
N LYS A 174 7.50 4.40 34.19
CA LYS A 174 6.73 3.26 34.70
C LYS A 174 6.87 2.06 33.78
N THR A 175 6.60 2.24 32.48
CA THR A 175 6.73 1.16 31.48
C THR A 175 8.12 0.55 31.52
N ALA A 176 9.16 1.37 31.53
CA ALA A 176 10.54 0.93 31.65
C ALA A 176 10.76 0.09 32.90
N GLN A 177 10.33 0.57 34.06
CA GLN A 177 10.52 -0.12 35.34
C GLN A 177 9.87 -1.50 35.34
N TRP A 178 8.65 -1.63 34.82
CA TRP A 178 7.93 -2.90 34.73
C TRP A 178 8.50 -3.84 33.66
N SER A 179 9.14 -3.28 32.63
CA SER A 179 9.83 -4.04 31.58
C SER A 179 11.25 -4.48 31.96
N ARG A 180 11.76 -4.09 33.13
CA ARG A 180 13.12 -4.46 33.55
C ARG A 180 13.21 -5.97 33.77
N THR A 181 14.19 -6.57 33.13
CA THR A 181 14.56 -7.97 33.30
C THR A 181 15.90 -8.05 34.03
N ARG A 182 17.01 -8.14 33.29
CA ARG A 182 18.38 -8.32 33.82
C ARG A 182 19.33 -7.21 33.40
N GLU A 183 18.81 -6.07 32.93
CA GLU A 183 19.61 -4.95 32.45
C GLU A 183 20.33 -4.22 33.59
N TRP A 184 21.53 -3.72 33.30
CA TRP A 184 22.29 -2.89 34.22
C TRP A 184 21.56 -1.57 34.51
N SER A 185 21.77 -1.04 35.72
CA SER A 185 21.21 0.25 36.11
C SER A 185 21.61 1.36 35.13
N GLY A 186 20.63 2.12 34.65
CA GLY A 186 20.82 3.18 33.65
C GLY A 186 20.67 2.76 32.19
N HIS A 187 20.39 1.48 31.92
CA HIS A 187 19.96 1.03 30.59
C HIS A 187 18.44 0.89 30.56
N TYR A 188 17.82 1.34 29.46
CA TYR A 188 16.39 1.14 29.24
C TYR A 188 16.15 -0.28 28.73
N PRO A 189 15.17 -1.02 29.30
CA PRO A 189 14.83 -2.35 28.80
C PRO A 189 14.37 -2.29 27.35
N PHE A 190 14.89 -3.20 26.53
CA PHE A 190 14.48 -3.31 25.13
C PHE A 190 12.98 -3.59 25.00
N GLU A 191 12.42 -4.35 25.96
CA GLU A 191 10.98 -4.63 26.00
C GLU A 191 10.11 -3.38 26.10
N ALA A 192 10.57 -2.32 26.77
CA ALA A 192 9.83 -1.06 26.85
C ALA A 192 9.70 -0.40 25.47
N ILE A 193 10.72 -0.53 24.62
CA ILE A 193 10.70 -0.04 23.23
C ILE A 193 9.67 -0.85 22.42
N LEU A 194 9.68 -2.17 22.57
CA LEU A 194 8.74 -3.06 21.87
C LEU A 194 7.28 -2.74 22.21
N ILE A 195 6.97 -2.40 23.46
CA ILE A 195 5.60 -2.02 23.86
C ILE A 195 5.09 -0.82 23.05
N TYR A 196 5.90 0.22 22.89
CA TYR A 196 5.52 1.39 22.11
C TYR A 196 5.42 1.10 20.62
N MET A 197 6.34 0.28 20.08
CA MET A 197 6.27 -0.14 18.67
C MET A 197 5.01 -0.96 18.38
N ARG A 198 4.70 -1.95 19.22
CA ARG A 198 3.48 -2.76 19.09
C ARG A 198 2.23 -1.90 19.11
N LYS A 199 2.16 -0.92 20.00
CA LYS A 199 1.02 0.01 20.06
C LYS A 199 0.83 0.78 18.75
N VAL A 200 1.91 1.18 18.07
CA VAL A 200 1.84 1.84 16.76
C VAL A 200 1.35 0.86 15.68
N ILE A 201 1.92 -0.34 15.63
CA ILE A 201 1.53 -1.39 14.67
C ILE A 201 0.05 -1.76 14.84
N ASP A 202 -0.43 -1.86 16.08
CA ASP A 202 -1.84 -2.12 16.38
C ASP A 202 -2.75 -0.99 15.88
N LEU A 203 -2.31 0.27 16.01
CA LEU A 203 -3.03 1.43 15.47
C LEU A 203 -2.99 1.48 13.93
N TRP A 204 -1.97 0.94 13.27
CA TRP A 204 -1.88 0.85 11.81
C TRP A 204 -2.82 -0.18 11.19
N ARG A 205 -3.26 -1.19 11.95
CA ARG A 205 -4.12 -2.27 11.47
C ARG A 205 -5.41 -1.75 10.83
N VAL A 206 -6.12 -0.87 11.52
CA VAL A 206 -7.43 -0.37 11.08
C VAL A 206 -7.33 0.47 9.79
N PRO A 207 -6.42 1.47 9.68
CA PRO A 207 -6.21 2.19 8.44
C PRO A 207 -5.87 1.28 7.25
N ILE A 208 -4.95 0.32 7.43
CA ILE A 208 -4.54 -0.60 6.34
C ILE A 208 -5.72 -1.45 5.87
N GLU A 209 -6.47 -2.05 6.81
CA GLU A 209 -7.66 -2.84 6.47
C GLU A 209 -8.76 -2.00 5.82
N SER A 210 -8.93 -0.73 6.23
CA SER A 210 -9.90 0.19 5.63
C SER A 210 -9.51 0.56 4.20
N THR A 211 -8.26 1.00 3.99
CA THR A 211 -7.73 1.33 2.66
C THR A 211 -7.80 0.13 1.72
N PHE A 212 -7.51 -1.08 2.21
CA PHE A 212 -7.67 -2.29 1.43
C PHE A 212 -9.14 -2.51 1.05
N ARG A 213 -10.06 -2.50 2.00
CA ARG A 213 -11.51 -2.67 1.73
C ARG A 213 -12.05 -1.68 0.71
N GLU A 214 -11.63 -0.41 0.79
CA GLU A 214 -12.02 0.59 -0.19
C GLU A 214 -11.43 0.31 -1.57
N SER A 215 -10.17 -0.10 -1.63
CA SER A 215 -9.52 -0.51 -2.88
C SER A 215 -10.23 -1.70 -3.53
N GLN A 216 -10.65 -2.68 -2.73
CA GLN A 216 -11.47 -3.81 -3.20
C GLN A 216 -12.77 -3.31 -3.81
N PHE A 217 -13.52 -2.47 -3.09
CA PHE A 217 -14.78 -1.94 -3.56
C PHE A 217 -14.63 -1.21 -4.90
N ILE A 218 -13.58 -0.39 -5.05
CA ILE A 218 -13.29 0.33 -6.29
C ILE A 218 -13.05 -0.64 -7.45
N PHE A 219 -12.22 -1.66 -7.25
CA PHE A 219 -11.87 -2.65 -8.27
C PHE A 219 -13.05 -3.54 -8.63
N GLU A 220 -13.72 -4.14 -7.64
CA GLU A 220 -14.85 -5.05 -7.82
C GLU A 220 -16.01 -4.35 -8.53
N ARG A 221 -16.34 -3.11 -8.15
CA ARG A 221 -17.41 -2.35 -8.82
C ARG A 221 -17.15 -2.23 -10.31
N LYS A 222 -15.95 -1.79 -10.71
CA LYS A 222 -15.61 -1.60 -12.13
C LYS A 222 -15.57 -2.93 -12.88
N LEU A 223 -15.06 -3.99 -12.26
CA LEU A 223 -15.05 -5.31 -12.87
C LEU A 223 -16.49 -5.82 -13.10
N MET A 224 -17.36 -5.68 -12.10
CA MET A 224 -18.76 -6.13 -12.16
C MET A 224 -19.60 -5.33 -13.17
N GLU A 225 -19.32 -4.04 -13.35
CA GLU A 225 -19.89 -3.22 -14.43
C GLU A 225 -19.55 -3.78 -15.82
N LEU A 226 -18.31 -4.24 -16.02
CA LEU A 226 -17.84 -4.73 -17.33
C LEU A 226 -18.36 -6.13 -17.67
N ILE A 227 -18.52 -6.99 -16.67
CA ILE A 227 -19.08 -8.34 -16.85
C ILE A 227 -20.58 -8.39 -16.57
N GLN A 228 -21.28 -7.24 -16.63
CA GLN A 228 -22.69 -7.16 -16.25
C GLN A 228 -23.60 -8.05 -17.13
N SER A 229 -23.25 -8.26 -18.39
CA SER A 229 -24.01 -9.12 -19.30
C SER A 229 -23.58 -10.59 -19.29
N ASP A 230 -22.51 -10.93 -18.56
CA ASP A 230 -21.93 -12.27 -18.57
C ASP A 230 -22.33 -13.06 -17.30
N GLU A 231 -23.39 -13.86 -17.42
CA GLU A 231 -23.93 -14.65 -16.31
C GLU A 231 -23.02 -15.81 -15.87
N ILE A 232 -22.12 -16.25 -16.74
CA ILE A 232 -21.23 -17.40 -16.51
C ILE A 232 -19.94 -16.95 -15.83
N SER A 233 -19.29 -15.91 -16.36
CA SER A 233 -18.02 -15.42 -15.83
C SER A 233 -18.18 -14.70 -14.49
N ARG A 234 -19.33 -14.07 -14.23
CA ARG A 234 -19.61 -13.32 -13.00
C ARG A 234 -19.43 -14.14 -11.71
N PRO A 235 -20.09 -15.31 -11.51
CA PRO A 235 -19.91 -16.09 -10.29
C PRO A 235 -18.48 -16.59 -10.12
N ILE A 236 -17.81 -16.95 -11.22
CA ILE A 236 -16.40 -17.41 -11.21
C ILE A 236 -15.46 -16.27 -10.80
N ALA A 237 -15.64 -15.08 -11.37
CA ALA A 237 -14.87 -13.90 -11.02
C ALA A 237 -15.09 -13.52 -9.55
N SER A 238 -16.33 -13.55 -9.06
CA SER A 238 -16.66 -13.27 -7.66
C SER A 238 -15.97 -14.24 -6.68
N GLU A 239 -15.96 -15.54 -7.00
CA GLU A 239 -15.27 -16.53 -6.18
C GLU A 239 -13.74 -16.32 -6.17
N LEU A 240 -13.15 -15.98 -7.32
CA LEU A 240 -11.73 -15.66 -7.38
C LEU A 240 -11.39 -14.39 -6.60
N LEU A 241 -12.23 -13.36 -6.68
CA LEU A 241 -12.06 -12.13 -5.87
C LEU A 241 -12.08 -12.44 -4.37
N ASP A 242 -13.00 -13.29 -3.90
CA ASP A 242 -13.06 -13.69 -2.48
C ASP A 242 -11.82 -14.48 -2.05
N LYS A 243 -11.27 -15.31 -2.94
CA LYS A 243 -9.99 -15.98 -2.71
C LYS A 243 -8.83 -14.97 -2.61
N CYS A 244 -8.68 -14.09 -3.60
CA CYS A 244 -7.65 -13.05 -3.62
C CYS A 244 -7.75 -12.12 -2.40
N LYS A 245 -8.98 -11.82 -1.97
CA LYS A 245 -9.26 -11.07 -0.75
C LYS A 245 -8.65 -11.74 0.47
N LYS A 246 -8.98 -13.01 0.73
CA LYS A 246 -8.47 -13.76 1.90
C LYS A 246 -6.95 -13.86 1.89
N GLU A 247 -6.36 -14.11 0.73
CA GLU A 247 -4.90 -14.17 0.58
C GLU A 247 -4.23 -12.82 0.86
N THR A 248 -4.86 -11.72 0.42
CA THR A 248 -4.34 -10.37 0.66
C THR A 248 -4.50 -9.94 2.11
N GLU A 249 -5.64 -10.21 2.75
CA GLU A 249 -5.84 -9.95 4.19
C GLU A 249 -4.78 -10.66 5.03
N LYS A 250 -4.50 -11.94 4.68
CA LYS A 250 -3.42 -12.69 5.30
C LYS A 250 -2.06 -12.05 5.05
N ALA A 251 -1.74 -11.69 3.80
CA ALA A 251 -0.45 -11.08 3.47
C ALA A 251 -0.22 -9.73 4.16
N LEU A 252 -1.27 -8.91 4.30
CA LEU A 252 -1.21 -7.64 5.05
C LEU A 252 -1.00 -7.87 6.55
N LYS A 253 -1.63 -8.91 7.12
CA LYS A 253 -1.39 -9.29 8.50
C LYS A 253 0.04 -9.77 8.70
N ASP A 254 0.51 -10.67 7.84
CA ASP A 254 1.87 -11.22 7.90
C ASP A 254 2.92 -10.10 7.74
N MET A 255 2.64 -9.07 6.92
CA MET A 255 3.46 -7.87 6.82
C MET A 255 3.53 -7.10 8.15
N LEU A 256 2.38 -6.81 8.77
CA LEU A 256 2.37 -6.11 10.07
C LEU A 256 3.09 -6.92 11.16
N ASP A 257 2.95 -8.25 11.10
CA ASP A 257 3.65 -9.19 11.98
C ASP A 257 5.16 -9.30 11.66
N GLN A 258 5.69 -8.63 10.63
CA GLN A 258 7.13 -8.48 10.40
C GLN A 258 7.67 -7.15 10.96
N GLU A 259 6.83 -6.11 11.04
CA GLU A 259 7.25 -4.78 11.48
C GLU A 259 7.55 -4.68 12.99
N TRP A 260 7.22 -5.71 13.80
CA TRP A 260 7.55 -5.70 15.24
C TRP A 260 9.04 -5.86 15.54
N HIS A 261 9.85 -6.24 14.55
CA HIS A 261 11.29 -6.44 14.74
C HIS A 261 12.04 -5.13 14.43
N PRO A 262 12.57 -4.39 15.45
CA PRO A 262 13.31 -3.15 15.21
C PRO A 262 14.71 -3.45 14.67
N GLU A 263 14.78 -3.75 13.38
CA GLU A 263 16.04 -3.80 12.64
C GLU A 263 15.98 -2.75 11.53
N SER A 264 17.02 -1.93 11.45
CA SER A 264 17.16 -0.95 10.38
C SER A 264 18.56 -1.06 9.80
N ALA A 265 18.64 -1.18 8.48
CA ALA A 265 19.91 -1.06 7.76
C ALA A 265 20.52 0.35 7.85
N HIS A 266 19.82 1.33 8.44
CA HIS A 266 20.19 2.75 8.51
C HIS A 266 20.51 3.15 9.96
N GLU A 267 21.27 2.31 10.67
CA GLU A 267 21.59 2.49 12.09
C GLU A 267 22.25 3.85 12.39
N GLU A 268 23.17 4.30 11.53
CA GLU A 268 23.87 5.59 11.72
C GLU A 268 22.91 6.78 11.75
N HIS A 269 21.95 6.80 10.82
CA HIS A 269 20.92 7.84 10.77
C HIS A 269 20.03 7.80 12.02
N TYR A 270 19.67 6.61 12.48
CA TYR A 270 18.93 6.42 13.73
C TYR A 270 19.68 7.01 14.92
N LEU A 271 20.94 6.62 15.10
CA LEU A 271 21.77 7.07 16.22
C LEU A 271 21.97 8.58 16.22
N ALA A 272 22.29 9.18 15.07
CA ALA A 272 22.52 10.61 14.94
C ALA A 272 21.30 11.45 15.35
N TYR A 273 20.10 11.04 14.95
CA TYR A 273 18.89 11.80 15.25
C TYR A 273 18.34 11.50 16.65
N LYS A 274 18.54 10.28 17.15
CA LYS A 274 18.34 9.95 18.56
C LYS A 274 19.16 10.87 19.46
N ASP A 275 20.40 11.18 19.09
CA ASP A 275 21.23 12.12 19.83
C ASP A 275 20.70 13.57 19.72
N LYS A 276 20.24 14.01 18.53
CA LYS A 276 19.61 15.34 18.35
C LYS A 276 18.37 15.55 19.22
N PHE A 277 17.45 14.58 19.26
CA PHE A 277 16.26 14.65 20.11
C PHE A 277 16.60 14.66 21.58
N LEU A 278 17.60 13.86 21.97
CA LEU A 278 18.09 13.82 23.33
C LEU A 278 18.66 15.17 23.77
N ASP A 279 19.42 15.85 22.91
CA ASP A 279 19.94 17.19 23.21
C ASP A 279 18.81 18.24 23.29
N TYR A 280 17.80 18.14 22.42
CA TYR A 280 16.62 19.00 22.48
C TYR A 280 15.84 18.83 23.79
N TYR A 281 15.48 17.61 24.17
CA TYR A 281 14.73 17.36 25.40
C TYR A 281 15.55 17.75 26.63
N ARG A 282 16.86 17.49 26.64
CA ARG A 282 17.75 17.98 27.70
C ARG A 282 17.72 19.48 27.82
N SER A 283 17.88 20.19 26.70
CA SER A 283 17.81 21.65 26.68
C SER A 283 16.49 22.14 27.26
N TYR A 284 15.37 21.54 26.85
CA TYR A 284 14.02 21.90 27.32
C TYR A 284 13.82 21.65 28.83
N PHE A 285 14.21 20.48 29.33
CA PHE A 285 14.09 20.16 30.77
C PHE A 285 15.06 20.96 31.62
N ASP A 286 16.24 21.26 31.09
CA ASP A 286 17.22 22.11 31.75
C ASP A 286 16.75 23.58 31.80
N SER A 287 16.04 24.07 30.77
CA SER A 287 15.74 25.49 30.58
C SER A 287 14.61 26.06 31.46
N ASN A 288 13.71 25.24 32.01
CA ASN A 288 12.46 25.75 32.59
C ASN A 288 12.50 26.17 34.07
N GLY A 289 13.55 25.86 34.85
CA GLY A 289 13.63 26.36 36.23
C GLY A 289 14.85 25.87 37.00
N LEU A 290 15.28 24.64 36.76
CA LEU A 290 16.42 24.02 37.44
C LEU A 290 17.76 24.65 37.05
N LYS A 291 18.01 25.02 35.78
CA LYS A 291 19.19 25.84 35.44
C LYS A 291 19.12 27.24 36.03
N ARG A 292 17.96 27.90 36.07
CA ARG A 292 17.85 29.23 36.69
C ARG A 292 18.17 29.16 38.18
N LEU A 293 17.69 28.11 38.85
CA LEU A 293 17.95 27.84 40.27
C LEU A 293 19.40 27.40 40.51
N ALA A 294 19.97 26.53 39.67
CA ALA A 294 21.38 26.13 39.72
C ALA A 294 22.35 27.27 39.37
N THR A 295 21.99 28.14 38.43
CA THR A 295 22.73 29.36 38.10
C THR A 295 22.66 30.34 39.25
N ALA A 296 21.49 30.59 39.83
CA ALA A 296 21.34 31.43 41.02
C ALA A 296 22.13 30.90 42.24
N LEU A 297 22.18 29.57 42.40
CA LEU A 297 22.98 28.91 43.44
C LEU A 297 24.49 29.07 43.23
N THR A 298 24.94 29.16 41.97
CA THR A 298 26.36 29.27 41.62
C THR A 298 26.84 30.72 41.48
N THR A 299 25.95 31.66 41.13
CA THR A 299 26.25 33.10 41.04
C THR A 299 26.08 33.85 42.36
N GLY A 300 25.65 33.17 43.43
CA GLY A 300 25.70 33.69 44.79
C GLY A 300 24.54 34.61 45.20
N THR A 301 23.38 34.53 44.55
CA THR A 301 22.15 35.20 45.04
C THR A 301 21.55 34.44 46.23
N HIS A 302 22.32 34.32 47.31
CA HIS A 302 21.94 33.55 48.50
C HIS A 302 20.71 34.11 49.25
N SER A 303 20.39 35.40 49.10
CA SER A 303 19.25 36.03 49.80
C SER A 303 17.90 35.49 49.35
N GLU A 304 17.64 35.44 48.05
CA GLU A 304 16.36 35.01 47.47
C GLU A 304 16.14 33.49 47.66
N LEU A 305 17.21 32.70 47.56
CA LEU A 305 17.20 31.26 47.80
C LEU A 305 16.93 30.92 49.26
N THR A 306 17.51 31.64 50.22
CA THR A 306 17.24 31.44 51.65
C THR A 306 15.78 31.76 51.99
N GLN A 307 15.23 32.80 51.35
CA GLN A 307 13.83 33.19 51.51
C GLN A 307 12.89 32.12 50.93
N ALA A 308 13.18 31.61 49.73
CA ALA A 308 12.41 30.52 49.10
C ALA A 308 12.47 29.21 49.90
N ILE A 309 13.65 28.84 50.44
CA ILE A 309 13.83 27.66 51.31
C ILE A 309 13.02 27.84 52.61
N SER A 310 13.02 29.04 53.20
CA SER A 310 12.26 29.30 54.42
C SER A 310 10.74 29.19 54.20
N VAL A 311 10.24 29.64 53.05
CA VAL A 311 8.83 29.50 52.67
C VAL A 311 8.46 28.04 52.46
N LEU A 312 9.31 27.25 51.80
CA LEU A 312 9.07 25.82 51.59
C LEU A 312 9.09 25.02 52.91
N GLN A 313 9.94 25.41 53.86
CA GLN A 313 9.99 24.83 55.21
C GLN A 313 8.73 25.15 56.04
N GLN A 314 8.12 26.33 55.86
CA GLN A 314 6.86 26.69 56.53
C GLN A 314 5.68 25.80 56.13
N PHE A 315 5.74 25.14 54.97
CA PHE A 315 4.72 24.18 54.50
C PHE A 315 5.09 22.71 54.76
N GLY A 316 6.11 22.44 55.60
CA GLY A 316 6.40 21.09 56.12
C GLY A 316 7.27 20.20 55.22
N LEU A 317 7.97 20.76 54.23
CA LEU A 317 8.95 20.00 53.43
C LEU A 317 10.26 19.77 54.22
N PRO A 318 10.83 18.54 54.23
CA PRO A 318 12.04 18.24 54.97
C PRO A 318 13.26 18.99 54.41
N ALA A 319 14.19 19.35 55.29
CA ALA A 319 15.42 20.06 54.93
C ALA A 319 16.29 19.21 53.99
N LEU A 320 16.26 19.51 52.70
CA LEU A 320 17.14 18.89 51.71
C LEU A 320 18.58 19.29 52.02
N THR A 321 19.43 18.31 52.32
CA THR A 321 20.86 18.57 52.55
C THR A 321 21.57 18.93 51.24
N PRO A 322 22.73 19.61 51.25
CA PRO A 322 23.51 19.89 50.03
C PRO A 322 23.78 18.64 49.16
N CYS A 323 23.82 17.45 49.76
CA CYS A 323 23.95 16.16 49.06
C CYS A 323 22.66 15.73 48.35
N ASP A 324 21.48 16.14 48.80
CA ASP A 324 20.21 15.85 48.13
C ASP A 324 20.04 16.66 46.84
N TRP A 325 20.68 17.83 46.74
CA TRP A 325 20.76 18.59 45.48
C TRP A 325 21.57 17.86 44.40
N GLN A 326 22.53 17.01 44.78
CA GLN A 326 23.27 16.16 43.85
C GLN A 326 22.45 15.00 43.28
N ARG A 327 21.29 14.67 43.88
CA ARG A 327 20.33 13.68 43.32
C ARG A 327 19.48 14.26 42.20
N ILE A 328 19.40 15.59 42.10
CA ILE A 328 18.84 16.29 40.95
C ILE A 328 19.91 16.33 39.86
N GLN A 329 20.30 15.15 39.36
CA GLN A 329 21.21 15.04 38.22
C GLN A 329 20.44 15.24 36.90
N PRO A 330 21.08 15.84 35.88
CA PRO A 330 20.54 15.83 34.52
C PRO A 330 20.32 14.38 34.06
N MET A 331 19.18 14.13 33.42
CA MET A 331 18.81 12.80 32.95
C MET A 331 19.92 12.16 32.09
N LYS A 332 20.22 10.88 32.38
CA LYS A 332 21.17 10.06 31.60
C LYS A 332 20.72 9.93 30.15
N LYS A 333 21.70 9.76 29.24
CA LYS A 333 21.51 9.68 27.78
C LYS A 333 20.62 8.49 27.40
N THR A 334 19.39 8.73 26.92
CA THR A 334 18.55 7.76 26.19
C THR A 334 17.38 8.47 25.46
N GLN A 335 16.66 7.78 24.58
CA GLN A 335 16.58 7.93 23.11
C GLN A 335 15.22 8.60 22.75
N VAL A 336 14.97 9.16 21.57
CA VAL A 336 14.34 8.53 20.36
C VAL A 336 14.01 9.68 19.36
N SER A 337 13.93 9.42 18.02
CA SER A 337 12.79 9.81 17.11
C SER A 337 13.07 10.11 15.61
N VAL A 338 13.72 9.27 14.76
CA VAL A 338 13.62 9.41 13.25
C VAL A 338 12.82 8.29 12.60
N LEU A 339 12.93 7.08 13.16
CA LEU A 339 12.46 5.86 12.50
C LEU A 339 10.96 5.91 12.19
N ARG A 340 10.22 6.79 12.86
CA ARG A 340 8.77 6.92 12.82
C ARG A 340 8.24 7.31 11.44
N ILE A 341 8.87 8.26 10.75
CA ILE A 341 8.40 8.72 9.43
C ILE A 341 8.87 7.83 8.30
N MET A 342 10.12 7.36 8.39
CA MET A 342 10.64 6.36 7.46
C MET A 342 9.84 5.05 7.56
N ALA A 343 9.49 4.59 8.77
CA ALA A 343 8.68 3.39 8.97
C ALA A 343 7.23 3.59 8.48
N SER A 344 6.57 4.73 8.77
CA SER A 344 5.21 4.94 8.25
C SER A 344 5.15 5.01 6.73
N GLY A 345 6.16 5.63 6.09
CA GLY A 345 6.25 5.69 4.63
C GLY A 345 6.53 4.31 4.02
N LEU A 346 7.53 3.60 4.55
CA LEU A 346 7.88 2.25 4.11
C LEU A 346 6.71 1.28 4.29
N THR A 347 6.02 1.32 5.42
CA THR A 347 4.86 0.45 5.69
C THR A 347 3.69 0.78 4.78
N ALA A 348 3.41 2.06 4.51
CA ALA A 348 2.39 2.45 3.53
C ALA A 348 2.73 1.93 2.13
N ASP A 349 3.99 2.06 1.71
CA ASP A 349 4.46 1.57 0.41
C ASP A 349 4.42 0.04 0.31
N LYS A 350 4.83 -0.68 1.38
CA LYS A 350 4.68 -2.14 1.48
C LYS A 350 3.21 -2.55 1.40
N ALA A 351 2.33 -1.92 2.18
CA ALA A 351 0.87 -2.16 2.19
C ALA A 351 0.29 -2.01 0.78
N LYS A 352 0.59 -0.89 0.12
CA LYS A 352 0.24 -0.63 -1.27
C LYS A 352 0.68 -1.75 -2.21
N ASN A 353 1.96 -2.12 -2.16
CA ASN A 353 2.53 -3.11 -3.07
C ASN A 353 1.94 -4.50 -2.82
N THR A 354 1.66 -4.86 -1.57
CA THR A 354 0.98 -6.11 -1.23
C THR A 354 -0.45 -6.15 -1.77
N VAL A 355 -1.21 -5.05 -1.66
CA VAL A 355 -2.56 -4.97 -2.25
C VAL A 355 -2.51 -5.13 -3.77
N ASP A 356 -1.62 -4.41 -4.45
CA ASP A 356 -1.49 -4.54 -5.92
C ASP A 356 -1.10 -5.97 -6.34
N GLN A 357 -0.09 -6.55 -5.67
CA GLN A 357 0.48 -7.83 -6.06
C GLN A 357 -0.41 -9.04 -5.73
N SER A 358 -1.06 -9.02 -4.56
CA SER A 358 -1.83 -10.14 -4.00
C SER A 358 -3.32 -10.07 -4.32
N TYR A 359 -3.83 -8.89 -4.71
CA TYR A 359 -5.25 -8.72 -5.07
C TYR A 359 -5.41 -8.45 -6.57
N VAL A 360 -5.04 -7.27 -7.05
CA VAL A 360 -5.31 -6.83 -8.44
C VAL A 360 -4.57 -7.69 -9.45
N ARG A 361 -3.25 -7.81 -9.31
CA ARG A 361 -2.44 -8.63 -10.23
C ARG A 361 -2.65 -10.12 -10.04
N ALA A 362 -2.96 -10.56 -8.81
CA ALA A 362 -3.29 -11.96 -8.56
C ALA A 362 -4.55 -12.37 -9.31
N PHE A 363 -5.60 -11.55 -9.25
CA PHE A 363 -6.81 -11.76 -10.02
C PHE A 363 -6.51 -11.83 -11.52
N GLY A 364 -5.78 -10.85 -12.06
CA GLY A 364 -5.42 -10.82 -13.49
C GLY A 364 -4.61 -12.03 -13.95
N ARG A 365 -3.70 -12.55 -13.11
CA ARG A 365 -2.90 -13.75 -13.42
C ARG A 365 -3.70 -15.05 -13.38
N ASP A 366 -4.70 -15.14 -12.51
CA ASP A 366 -5.39 -16.40 -12.20
C ASP A 366 -6.73 -16.55 -12.90
N ILE A 367 -7.37 -15.45 -13.32
CA ILE A 367 -8.74 -15.47 -13.86
C ILE A 367 -8.90 -16.41 -15.06
N GLU A 368 -7.95 -16.40 -16.00
CA GLU A 368 -7.96 -17.29 -17.16
C GLU A 368 -7.94 -18.77 -16.73
N LYS A 369 -6.99 -19.14 -15.86
CA LYS A 369 -6.84 -20.52 -15.38
C LYS A 369 -8.07 -21.01 -14.61
N VAL A 370 -8.65 -20.12 -13.78
CA VAL A 370 -9.81 -20.45 -12.96
C VAL A 370 -11.06 -20.60 -13.82
N LEU A 371 -11.26 -19.72 -14.80
CA LEU A 371 -12.33 -19.85 -15.80
C LEU A 371 -12.21 -21.18 -16.53
N CYS A 372 -11.04 -21.50 -17.08
CA CYS A 372 -10.81 -22.77 -17.78
C CYS A 372 -11.13 -23.98 -16.88
N LYS A 373 -10.67 -23.97 -15.63
CA LYS A 373 -10.91 -25.07 -14.70
C LYS A 373 -12.39 -25.22 -14.32
N LYS A 374 -13.07 -24.11 -14.00
CA LYS A 374 -14.46 -24.08 -13.52
C LYS A 374 -15.46 -24.47 -14.59
N LEU A 375 -15.18 -24.08 -15.83
CA LEU A 375 -15.95 -24.45 -17.01
C LEU A 375 -15.60 -25.87 -17.50
N GLY A 376 -14.80 -26.63 -16.75
CA GLY A 376 -14.42 -27.98 -17.10
C GLY A 376 -13.64 -28.07 -18.41
N LEU A 377 -12.95 -27.01 -18.82
CA LEU A 377 -12.20 -26.91 -20.08
C LEU A 377 -10.83 -27.58 -19.92
N SER A 378 -10.80 -28.90 -20.06
CA SER A 378 -9.59 -29.71 -20.08
C SER A 378 -9.40 -30.36 -21.45
N GLY A 379 -8.25 -30.97 -21.71
CA GLY A 379 -8.00 -31.65 -22.98
C GLY A 379 -8.95 -32.81 -23.31
N ASN A 380 -9.74 -33.31 -22.34
CA ASN A 380 -10.56 -34.53 -22.46
C ASN A 380 -12.07 -34.31 -22.23
N THR A 381 -12.56 -33.07 -22.29
CA THR A 381 -13.96 -32.74 -21.98
C THR A 381 -14.93 -33.27 -23.06
N SER A 382 -16.08 -33.84 -22.67
CA SER A 382 -17.03 -34.46 -23.60
C SER A 382 -17.87 -33.43 -24.37
N GLU A 383 -18.19 -33.74 -25.63
CA GLU A 383 -19.05 -32.91 -26.50
C GLU A 383 -20.46 -32.69 -25.91
N ASP A 384 -20.96 -33.61 -25.08
CA ASP A 384 -22.26 -33.48 -24.39
C ASP A 384 -22.22 -32.50 -23.20
N HIS A 385 -21.11 -32.42 -22.48
CA HIS A 385 -20.96 -31.44 -21.40
C HIS A 385 -20.91 -30.03 -21.99
N PHE A 386 -20.14 -29.87 -23.07
CA PHE A 386 -20.23 -28.73 -23.95
C PHE A 386 -21.68 -28.54 -24.45
N ALA A 387 -22.39 -29.61 -24.83
CA ALA A 387 -23.77 -29.57 -25.31
C ALA A 387 -24.74 -28.79 -24.38
N GLU A 388 -24.56 -28.90 -23.08
CA GLU A 388 -25.53 -28.36 -22.12
C GLU A 388 -25.40 -26.85 -21.89
N LEU A 389 -24.28 -26.29 -22.32
CA LEU A 389 -23.63 -25.22 -21.62
C LEU A 389 -23.81 -23.86 -22.39
N THR A 390 -23.74 -23.86 -23.73
CA THR A 390 -24.07 -22.77 -24.69
C THR A 390 -25.39 -23.07 -25.37
N ARG A 391 -26.28 -23.71 -24.62
CA ARG A 391 -27.69 -23.61 -24.91
C ARG A 391 -28.04 -22.12 -24.80
N GLU A 392 -28.26 -21.46 -25.94
CA GLU A 392 -28.79 -20.10 -25.96
C GLU A 392 -30.02 -20.02 -25.04
N SER A 393 -30.16 -18.93 -24.29
CA SER A 393 -31.35 -18.74 -23.46
C SER A 393 -32.60 -18.78 -24.34
N ASP A 394 -33.69 -19.37 -23.81
CA ASP A 394 -34.92 -19.56 -24.59
C ASP A 394 -35.46 -18.21 -25.11
N ASP A 395 -35.22 -17.12 -24.36
CA ASP A 395 -35.55 -15.74 -24.74
C ASP A 395 -34.72 -15.23 -25.94
N MET A 396 -33.39 -15.48 -25.95
CA MET A 396 -32.52 -15.08 -27.06
C MET A 396 -32.82 -15.89 -28.33
N VAL A 397 -33.15 -17.17 -28.18
CA VAL A 397 -33.61 -18.01 -29.30
C VAL A 397 -34.91 -17.48 -29.90
N ALA A 398 -35.87 -17.08 -29.04
CA ALA A 398 -37.13 -16.49 -29.47
C ALA A 398 -36.92 -15.15 -30.18
N LEU A 399 -36.09 -14.27 -29.61
CA LEU A 399 -35.76 -12.97 -30.19
C LEU A 399 -35.05 -13.10 -31.53
N ARG A 400 -34.08 -14.02 -31.65
CA ARG A 400 -33.38 -14.28 -32.92
C ARG A 400 -34.35 -14.77 -34.00
N ARG A 401 -35.29 -15.66 -33.68
CA ARG A 401 -36.33 -16.09 -34.63
C ARG A 401 -37.17 -14.90 -35.10
N GLU A 402 -37.58 -14.04 -34.18
CA GLU A 402 -38.39 -12.87 -34.51
C GLU A 402 -37.63 -11.90 -35.44
N LEU A 403 -36.37 -11.59 -35.11
CA LEU A 403 -35.52 -10.70 -35.90
C LEU A 403 -35.21 -11.28 -37.29
N ASN A 404 -34.93 -12.58 -37.38
CA ASN A 404 -34.72 -13.25 -38.66
C ASN A 404 -35.97 -13.21 -39.53
N HIS A 405 -37.14 -13.45 -38.93
CA HIS A 405 -38.41 -13.34 -39.63
C HIS A 405 -38.65 -11.91 -40.16
N LYS A 406 -38.45 -10.88 -39.33
CA LYS A 406 -38.54 -9.47 -39.76
C LYS A 406 -37.55 -9.16 -40.89
N ALA A 407 -36.31 -9.65 -40.79
CA ALA A 407 -35.31 -9.45 -41.82
C ALA A 407 -35.70 -10.09 -43.16
N GLU A 408 -36.27 -11.30 -43.15
CA GLU A 408 -36.79 -11.96 -44.35
C GLU A 408 -37.94 -11.17 -44.98
N VAL A 409 -38.90 -10.72 -44.17
CA VAL A 409 -40.03 -9.90 -44.63
C VAL A 409 -39.53 -8.60 -45.29
N LEU A 410 -38.57 -7.92 -44.67
CA LEU A 410 -37.98 -6.70 -45.22
C LEU A 410 -37.20 -6.94 -46.51
N ARG A 411 -36.43 -8.04 -46.62
CA ARG A 411 -35.76 -8.42 -47.87
C ARG A 411 -36.77 -8.71 -48.98
N ALA A 412 -37.84 -9.44 -48.67
CA ALA A 412 -38.91 -9.73 -49.62
C ALA A 412 -39.63 -8.46 -50.10
N ALA A 413 -39.89 -7.51 -49.19
CA ALA A 413 -40.47 -6.22 -49.54
C ALA A 413 -39.54 -5.38 -50.43
N ARG A 414 -38.24 -5.38 -50.14
CA ARG A 414 -37.23 -4.69 -50.95
C ARG A 414 -37.16 -5.24 -52.38
N ILE A 415 -37.21 -6.56 -52.55
CA ILE A 415 -37.24 -7.21 -53.88
C ILE A 415 -38.50 -6.84 -54.67
N LYS A 416 -39.64 -6.62 -54.01
CA LYS A 416 -40.88 -6.20 -54.68
C LYS A 416 -40.93 -4.72 -55.05
N LEU A 417 -40.06 -3.90 -54.47
CA LEU A 417 -39.95 -2.46 -54.72
C LEU A 417 -38.85 -2.10 -55.73
N SER A 418 -37.98 -3.05 -56.08
CA SER A 418 -37.03 -2.97 -57.19
C SER A 418 -37.62 -3.59 -58.45
#